data_AF-A0AAP0KBV5-F1
#
_entry.id   AF-A0AAP0KBV5-F1
#
_cell.length_a   1.000
_cell.length_b   1.000
_cell.length_c   1.000
_cell.angle_alpha   90.00
_cell.angle_beta   90.00
_cell.angle_gamma   90.00
#
_symmetry.space_group_name_H-M   'P 1'
#
loop_
_entity.id
_entity.type
_entity.pdbx_description
1 polymer ?
#
loop_
_entity_poly.entity_id
_entity_poly.type
_entity_poly.pdbx_seq_one_letter_code
_entity_poly.pdbx_strand_id
1 'polypeptide(L)'
;MWLEVSSCIRRVGSNVLGISKGLGPPKKETWWWNEDVQRAIKTKREMYRKIPKCQDEDVYNQYREARKQAKKVVSQAKTNFMEDLYTRLGNRDGEKYIYRLAKLRDKQKQDLSHVRCIKDENQNVLTREEDIKERWRSYFDSLFNDSQVDTIIDENPHQERNVNYTRNIGIVEVKEALKRMKIGKACGPDEIPIEVWKCLGEIGLTWLTKLFNKILKSKRMPMDWRRSTLVPIFKNKGDIQSCSNYRGIKLMSHTMKLWERIIDNRLRRETTISENQFGFMPGRSTMEAIFLVRRLLEKYRENKKDLHMVFVDLEKAYDRVPRDVLWWVLERKRVHARYIDTIKDMYDGVVTSIKTFGGATKEFPITIGLHQGSALSPYLFTLVIDELTRHIQEDIPWCMLFAR
;
A
#
# COMPACT_ATOMS: atom_id res chain seq x y z
N MET A 1 8.01 -26.09 6.63
CA MET A 1 8.86 -25.03 6.01
C MET A 1 8.38 -23.62 6.33
N TRP A 2 7.28 -23.09 5.75
CA TRP A 2 6.88 -21.69 6.03
C TRP A 2 6.49 -21.47 7.49
N LEU A 3 5.58 -22.29 8.03
CA LEU A 3 5.07 -22.15 9.41
C LEU A 3 6.17 -22.20 10.49
N GLU A 4 7.16 -23.08 10.31
CA GLU A 4 8.29 -23.20 11.24
C GLU A 4 9.16 -21.95 11.23
N VAL A 5 9.45 -21.39 10.04
CA VAL A 5 10.25 -20.18 9.93
C VAL A 5 9.48 -18.94 10.37
N SER A 6 8.19 -18.84 10.01
CA SER A 6 7.35 -17.71 10.42
C SER A 6 7.15 -17.68 11.93
N SER A 7 6.94 -18.83 12.58
CA SER A 7 6.86 -18.94 14.05
C SER A 7 8.20 -18.65 14.71
N CYS A 8 9.31 -19.14 14.15
CA CYS A 8 10.66 -18.86 14.67
C CYS A 8 10.98 -17.36 14.61
N ILE A 9 10.74 -16.70 13.47
CA ILE A 9 10.95 -15.26 13.29
C ILE A 9 10.11 -14.48 14.30
N ARG A 10 8.82 -14.80 14.45
CA ARG A 10 7.93 -14.12 15.40
C ARG A 10 8.38 -14.32 16.85
N ARG A 11 8.74 -15.55 17.23
CA ARG A 11 9.22 -15.88 18.58
C ARG A 11 10.52 -15.13 18.91
N VAL A 12 11.52 -15.20 18.02
CA VAL A 12 12.80 -14.50 18.21
C VAL A 12 12.58 -12.99 18.23
N GLY A 13 11.78 -12.46 17.31
CA GLY A 13 11.44 -11.04 17.25
C GLY A 13 10.78 -10.56 18.54
N SER A 14 9.78 -11.29 19.05
CA SER A 14 9.12 -10.97 20.32
C SER A 14 10.08 -11.04 21.51
N ASN A 15 10.98 -12.03 21.55
CA ASN A 15 11.91 -12.20 22.66
C ASN A 15 13.02 -11.12 22.67
N VAL A 16 13.51 -10.72 21.49
CA VAL A 16 14.64 -9.80 21.37
C VAL A 16 14.19 -8.33 21.29
N LEU A 17 13.14 -8.04 20.53
CA LEU A 17 12.66 -6.67 20.28
C LEU A 17 11.46 -6.27 21.15
N GLY A 18 10.78 -7.25 21.75
CA GLY A 18 9.54 -7.03 22.49
C GLY A 18 8.31 -6.85 21.59
N ILE A 19 7.12 -6.79 22.20
CA ILE A 19 5.85 -6.54 21.51
C ILE A 19 5.43 -5.09 21.74
N SER A 20 5.21 -4.35 20.66
CA SER A 20 4.67 -2.99 20.75
C SER A 20 3.19 -3.02 21.13
N LYS A 21 2.81 -2.34 22.21
CA LYS A 21 1.40 -2.22 22.66
C LYS A 21 0.56 -1.26 21.81
N GLY A 22 1.07 -0.76 20.68
CA GLY A 22 0.37 0.16 19.76
C GLY A 22 0.08 1.57 20.31
N LEU A 23 0.06 1.72 21.63
CA LEU A 23 -0.08 2.97 22.39
C LEU A 23 1.31 3.53 22.72
N GLY A 24 2.15 3.74 21.71
CA GLY A 24 3.27 4.65 21.90
C GLY A 24 2.67 6.05 22.11
N PRO A 25 3.11 6.86 23.10
CA PRO A 25 2.77 8.27 23.08
C PRO A 25 3.12 8.77 21.67
N PRO A 26 2.25 9.57 21.01
CA PRO A 26 2.57 10.10 19.70
C PRO A 26 3.97 10.65 19.83
N LYS A 27 4.90 10.18 19.00
CA LYS A 27 6.25 10.72 18.96
C LYS A 27 6.05 12.21 18.78
N LYS A 28 6.11 12.96 19.88
CA LYS A 28 6.30 14.39 19.85
C LYS A 28 7.76 14.52 19.45
N GLU A 29 8.02 14.26 18.17
CA GLU A 29 9.16 14.83 17.48
C GLU A 29 8.87 16.33 17.43
N THR A 30 8.96 16.97 18.59
CA THR A 30 9.16 18.41 18.65
C THR A 30 10.52 18.60 18.03
N TRP A 31 10.54 19.09 16.79
CA TRP A 31 11.72 19.13 15.93
C TRP A 31 12.91 19.90 16.52
N TRP A 32 12.65 20.68 17.56
CA TRP A 32 13.60 21.47 18.37
C TRP A 32 14.06 20.77 19.66
N TRP A 33 13.66 19.51 19.91
CA TRP A 33 13.98 18.79 21.15
C TRP A 33 15.42 18.26 21.11
N ASN A 34 16.23 18.67 22.09
CA ASN A 34 17.62 18.24 22.25
C ASN A 34 17.87 17.78 23.71
N GLU A 35 19.07 17.23 23.97
CA GLU A 35 19.45 16.73 25.30
C GLU A 35 19.42 17.82 26.38
N ASP A 36 19.70 19.08 26.01
CA ASP A 36 19.67 20.23 26.92
C ASP A 36 18.25 20.57 27.37
N VAL A 37 17.30 20.59 26.43
CA VAL A 37 15.87 20.73 26.70
C VAL A 37 15.37 19.57 27.58
N GLN A 38 15.81 18.34 27.29
CA GLN A 38 15.43 17.18 28.08
C GLN A 38 15.93 17.28 29.53
N ARG A 39 17.19 17.68 29.73
CA ARG A 39 17.77 17.92 31.07
C ARG A 39 17.02 19.02 31.81
N ALA A 40 16.80 20.17 31.18
CA ALA A 40 16.12 21.30 31.81
C ALA A 40 14.66 21.00 32.18
N ILE A 41 13.93 20.25 31.33
CA ILE A 41 12.56 19.81 31.63
C ILE A 41 12.54 18.73 32.72
N LYS A 42 13.53 17.84 32.77
CA LYS A 42 13.67 16.84 33.82
C LYS A 42 13.89 17.51 35.18
N THR A 43 14.83 18.46 35.28
CA THR A 43 15.06 19.25 36.50
C THR A 43 13.81 20.01 36.94
N LYS A 44 13.10 20.65 36.01
CA LYS A 44 11.81 21.30 36.30
C LYS A 44 10.78 20.32 36.88
N ARG A 45 10.65 19.11 36.31
CA ARG A 45 9.70 18.09 36.76
C ARG A 45 10.08 17.53 38.13
N GLU A 46 11.36 17.35 38.40
CA GLU A 46 11.87 16.90 39.69
C GLU A 46 11.59 17.92 40.79
N MET A 47 11.84 19.21 40.53
CA MET A 47 11.49 20.28 41.48
C MET A 47 9.97 20.40 41.68
N TYR A 48 9.17 20.29 40.62
CA TYR A 48 7.71 20.30 40.74
C TYR A 48 7.16 19.16 41.60
N ARG A 49 7.78 17.96 41.55
CA ARG A 49 7.40 16.82 42.39
C ARG A 49 7.73 17.00 43.87
N LYS A 50 8.63 17.92 44.21
CA LYS A 50 8.99 18.26 45.61
C LYS A 50 8.03 19.26 46.23
N ILE A 51 7.31 20.06 45.43
CA ILE A 51 6.37 21.10 45.90
C ILE A 51 5.24 20.55 46.80
N PRO A 52 4.59 19.41 46.50
CA PRO A 52 3.55 18.87 47.38
C PRO A 52 4.08 18.29 48.70
N LYS A 53 5.41 18.08 48.81
CA LYS A 53 6.04 17.37 49.94
C LYS A 53 6.64 18.31 50.99
N CYS A 54 6.86 19.58 50.66
CA CYS A 54 7.39 20.60 51.57
C CYS A 54 6.68 21.93 51.31
N GLN A 55 6.05 22.51 52.33
CA GLN A 55 5.47 23.87 52.33
C GLN A 55 6.56 24.93 52.54
N ASP A 56 7.65 24.82 51.78
CA ASP A 56 8.86 25.58 51.99
C ASP A 56 9.08 26.59 50.85
N GLU A 57 9.28 27.86 51.20
CA GLU A 57 9.33 28.98 50.25
C GLU A 57 10.56 28.86 49.32
N ASP A 58 11.64 28.27 49.83
CA ASP A 58 12.87 27.99 49.09
C ASP A 58 12.69 26.93 47.99
N VAL A 59 11.88 25.89 48.24
CA VAL A 59 11.59 24.85 47.23
C VAL A 59 10.76 25.44 46.09
N TYR A 60 9.88 26.39 46.39
CA TYR A 60 9.11 27.11 45.38
C TYR A 60 9.99 28.06 44.55
N ASN A 61 10.93 28.77 45.18
CA ASN A 61 11.91 29.62 44.49
C ASN A 61 12.82 28.80 43.55
N GLN A 62 13.31 27.65 44.01
CA GLN A 62 14.09 26.72 43.18
C GLN A 62 13.29 26.19 41.97
N TYR A 63 12.00 25.88 42.14
CA TYR A 63 11.13 25.53 41.01
C TYR A 63 10.94 26.70 40.04
N ARG A 64 10.78 27.94 40.55
CA ARG A 64 10.61 29.15 39.73
C ARG A 64 11.84 29.39 38.86
N GLU A 65 13.04 29.22 39.41
CA GLU A 65 14.30 29.31 38.66
C GLU A 65 14.43 28.18 37.63
N ALA A 66 14.18 26.92 38.02
CA ALA A 66 14.19 25.80 37.09
C ALA A 66 13.17 25.97 35.95
N ARG A 67 12.00 26.57 36.22
CA ARG A 67 10.99 26.91 35.21
C ARG A 67 11.48 28.01 34.27
N LYS A 68 12.13 29.06 34.79
CA LYS A 68 12.71 30.15 33.99
C LYS A 68 13.81 29.62 33.08
N GLN A 69 14.70 28.77 33.62
CA GLN A 69 15.78 28.15 32.87
C GLN A 69 15.24 27.20 31.80
N ALA A 70 14.27 26.35 32.12
CA ALA A 70 13.61 25.50 31.12
C ALA A 70 12.95 26.33 30.00
N LYS A 71 12.30 27.47 30.33
CA LYS A 71 11.72 28.37 29.32
C LYS A 71 12.80 28.97 28.41
N LYS A 72 13.93 29.40 28.99
CA LYS A 72 15.07 29.95 28.24
C LYS A 72 15.68 28.92 27.29
N VAL A 73 16.00 27.73 27.79
CA VAL A 73 16.60 26.64 26.99
C VAL A 73 15.66 26.21 25.87
N VAL A 74 14.36 26.09 26.14
CA VAL A 74 13.35 25.77 25.11
C VAL A 74 13.26 26.87 24.06
N SER A 75 13.30 28.15 24.45
CA SER A 75 13.27 29.27 23.51
C SER A 75 14.51 29.26 22.62
N GLN A 76 15.69 29.06 23.20
CA GLN A 76 16.95 29.06 22.47
C GLN A 76 17.06 27.86 21.52
N ALA A 77 16.63 26.67 21.95
CA ALA A 77 16.56 25.50 21.08
C ALA A 77 15.60 25.70 19.90
N LYS A 78 14.48 26.41 20.10
CA LYS A 78 13.56 26.78 19.02
C LYS A 78 14.18 27.78 18.05
N THR A 79 14.83 28.83 18.56
CA THR A 79 15.48 29.85 17.73
C THR A 79 16.59 29.24 16.89
N ASN A 80 17.51 28.48 17.50
CA ASN A 80 18.62 27.83 16.80
C ASN A 80 18.12 26.86 15.73
N PHE A 81 17.05 26.10 16.02
CA PHE A 81 16.44 25.20 15.03
C PHE A 81 15.82 25.98 13.86
N MET A 82 15.16 27.11 14.13
CA MET A 82 14.59 27.95 13.06
C MET A 82 15.67 28.60 12.21
N GLU A 83 16.78 29.05 12.81
CA GLU A 83 17.92 29.60 12.07
C GLU A 83 18.57 28.54 11.16
N ASP A 84 18.90 27.36 11.69
CA ASP A 84 19.41 26.23 10.89
C ASP A 84 18.41 25.80 9.80
N LEU A 85 17.11 25.84 10.11
CA LEU A 85 16.08 25.62 9.11
C LEU A 85 16.17 26.65 8.00
N TYR A 86 16.16 27.96 8.30
CA TYR A 86 16.25 29.01 7.28
C TYR A 86 17.52 28.91 6.44
N THR A 87 18.67 28.57 7.04
CA THR A 87 19.91 28.32 6.29
C THR A 87 19.75 27.15 5.32
N ARG A 88 19.13 26.04 5.73
CA ARG A 88 18.85 24.90 4.86
C ARG A 88 17.86 25.23 3.73
N LEU A 89 16.92 26.14 3.99
CA LEU A 89 15.94 26.61 2.99
C LEU A 89 16.54 27.47 1.89
N GLY A 90 17.70 28.09 2.14
CA GLY A 90 18.47 28.80 1.10
C GLY A 90 19.12 27.87 0.07
N ASN A 91 19.21 26.57 0.34
CA ASN A 91 19.81 25.57 -0.54
C ASN A 91 18.73 24.76 -1.29
N ARG A 92 19.08 24.22 -2.47
CA ARG A 92 18.19 23.40 -3.32
C ARG A 92 17.62 22.16 -2.62
N ASP A 93 18.29 21.67 -1.57
CA ASP A 93 17.81 20.57 -0.72
C ASP A 93 16.73 20.98 0.30
N GLY A 94 16.61 22.28 0.59
CA GLY A 94 15.63 22.86 1.51
C GLY A 94 14.19 22.81 1.00
N GLU A 95 13.98 22.91 -0.32
CA GLU A 95 12.64 22.81 -0.93
C GLU A 95 11.97 21.49 -0.56
N LYS A 96 12.68 20.35 -0.70
CA LYS A 96 12.16 19.03 -0.34
C LYS A 96 11.77 18.95 1.14
N TYR A 97 12.49 19.66 2.01
CA TYR A 97 12.23 19.71 3.44
C TYR A 97 10.98 20.54 3.76
N ILE A 98 10.75 21.69 3.11
CA ILE A 98 9.48 22.44 3.23
C ILE A 98 8.31 21.58 2.78
N TYR A 99 8.39 20.95 1.62
CA TYR A 99 7.31 20.09 1.13
C TYR A 99 7.02 18.96 2.11
N ARG A 100 8.04 18.43 2.79
CA ARG A 100 7.86 17.43 3.85
C ARG A 100 7.15 18.02 5.08
N LEU A 101 7.56 19.20 5.55
CA LEU A 101 6.94 19.89 6.69
C LEU A 101 5.49 20.30 6.40
N ALA A 102 5.23 20.87 5.23
CA ALA A 102 3.89 21.23 4.77
C ALA A 102 2.98 20.00 4.73
N LYS A 103 3.46 18.87 4.17
CA LYS A 103 2.72 17.59 4.17
C LYS A 103 2.50 17.03 5.58
N LEU A 104 3.45 17.18 6.49
CA LEU A 104 3.27 16.73 7.88
C LEU A 104 2.23 17.58 8.62
N ARG A 105 2.24 18.91 8.42
CA ARG A 105 1.26 19.83 9.00
C ARG A 105 -0.13 19.62 8.41
N ASP A 106 -0.22 19.38 7.10
CA ASP A 106 -1.46 19.05 6.42
C ASP A 106 -2.01 17.70 6.91
N LYS A 107 -1.16 16.68 7.09
CA LYS A 107 -1.55 15.40 7.72
C LYS A 107 -2.02 15.52 9.17
N GLN A 108 -1.43 16.44 9.95
CA GLN A 108 -1.87 16.71 11.33
C GLN A 108 -3.19 17.49 11.37
N LYS A 109 -3.48 18.33 10.37
CA LYS A 109 -4.78 19.00 10.21
C LYS A 109 -5.86 18.07 9.66
N GLN A 110 -5.48 17.15 8.78
CA GLN A 110 -6.29 16.03 8.30
C GLN A 110 -6.36 14.95 9.39
N ASP A 111 -6.83 15.31 10.58
CA ASP A 111 -7.09 14.42 11.71
C ASP A 111 -8.18 13.38 11.34
N LEU A 112 -7.85 12.52 10.38
CA LEU A 112 -8.51 11.28 9.99
C LEU A 112 -8.32 10.20 11.07
N SER A 113 -7.77 10.60 12.22
CA SER A 113 -7.41 9.69 13.30
C SER A 113 -8.63 9.00 13.91
N HIS A 114 -9.85 9.52 13.75
CA HIS A 114 -11.04 8.90 14.34
C HIS A 114 -12.31 9.19 13.54
N VAL A 115 -12.60 8.42 12.48
CA VAL A 115 -13.98 8.32 11.96
C VAL A 115 -14.79 7.56 13.00
N ARG A 116 -15.33 8.28 13.99
CA ARG A 116 -16.15 7.70 15.07
C ARG A 116 -17.58 7.43 14.63
N CYS A 117 -17.96 7.90 13.45
CA CYS A 117 -19.30 7.77 12.93
C CYS A 117 -19.33 7.56 11.42
N ILE A 118 -20.19 6.65 10.97
CA ILE A 118 -20.34 6.26 9.56
C ILE A 118 -21.82 6.21 9.24
N LYS A 119 -22.20 6.63 8.05
CA LYS A 119 -23.58 6.53 7.59
C LYS A 119 -23.90 5.11 7.13
N ASP A 120 -25.04 4.63 7.56
CA ASP A 120 -25.65 3.42 7.04
C ASP A 120 -26.26 3.67 5.64
N GLU A 121 -26.77 2.62 5.01
CA GLU A 121 -27.43 2.69 3.68
C GLU A 121 -28.63 3.64 3.68
N ASN A 122 -29.33 3.74 4.80
CA ASN A 122 -30.45 4.67 5.03
C ASN A 122 -30.00 6.08 5.45
N GLN A 123 -28.73 6.45 5.27
CA GLN A 123 -28.12 7.72 5.70
C GLN A 123 -28.11 8.01 7.22
N ASN A 124 -28.51 7.04 8.05
CA ASN A 124 -28.45 7.15 9.50
C ASN A 124 -27.02 7.05 10.00
N VAL A 125 -26.65 7.89 10.98
CA VAL A 125 -25.28 7.94 11.50
C VAL A 125 -25.10 6.87 12.59
N LEU A 126 -24.29 5.86 12.28
CA LEU A 126 -23.86 4.82 13.21
C LEU A 126 -22.75 5.36 14.12
N THR A 127 -22.85 5.09 15.42
CA THR A 127 -21.89 5.57 16.44
C THR A 127 -21.31 4.45 17.30
N ARG A 128 -21.93 3.27 17.34
CA ARG A 128 -21.43 2.09 18.06
C ARG A 128 -20.32 1.40 17.27
N GLU A 129 -19.29 0.95 17.97
CA GLU A 129 -18.12 0.32 17.33
C GLU A 129 -18.47 -0.98 16.58
N GLU A 130 -19.41 -1.77 17.11
CA GLU A 130 -19.87 -3.01 16.48
C GLU A 130 -20.63 -2.74 15.18
N ASP A 131 -21.56 -1.78 15.21
CA ASP A 131 -22.34 -1.37 14.03
C ASP A 131 -21.43 -0.80 12.93
N ILE A 132 -20.41 -0.02 13.32
CA ILE A 132 -19.40 0.53 12.39
C ILE A 132 -18.57 -0.60 11.77
N LYS A 133 -18.14 -1.59 12.56
CA LYS A 133 -17.39 -2.76 12.07
C LYS A 133 -18.22 -3.55 11.07
N GLU A 134 -19.48 -3.79 11.39
CA GLU A 134 -20.39 -4.55 10.54
C GLU A 134 -20.71 -3.79 9.26
N ARG A 135 -20.96 -2.47 9.34
CA ARG A 135 -21.17 -1.62 8.16
C ARG A 135 -19.99 -1.66 7.20
N TRP A 136 -18.77 -1.56 7.73
CA TRP A 136 -17.55 -1.71 6.93
C TRP A 136 -17.43 -3.08 6.29
N ARG A 137 -17.71 -4.13 7.06
CA ARG A 137 -17.69 -5.52 6.58
C ARG A 137 -18.65 -5.67 5.42
N SER A 138 -19.93 -5.37 5.62
CA SER A 138 -20.98 -5.51 4.59
C SER A 138 -20.68 -4.69 3.34
N TYR A 139 -20.17 -3.45 3.49
CA TYR A 139 -19.82 -2.62 2.34
C TYR A 139 -18.70 -3.21 1.48
N PHE A 140 -17.63 -3.74 2.10
CA PHE A 140 -16.54 -4.34 1.34
C PHE A 140 -16.85 -5.76 0.89
N ASP A 141 -17.67 -6.49 1.64
CA ASP A 141 -18.17 -7.82 1.27
C ASP A 141 -19.00 -7.74 -0.01
N SER A 142 -19.99 -6.82 -0.07
CA SER A 142 -20.75 -6.55 -1.30
C SER A 142 -19.84 -6.08 -2.43
N LEU A 143 -18.90 -5.16 -2.17
CA LEU A 143 -17.99 -4.68 -3.20
C LEU A 143 -17.12 -5.79 -3.83
N PHE A 144 -16.72 -6.79 -3.04
CA PHE A 144 -15.82 -7.86 -3.49
C PHE A 144 -16.53 -9.16 -3.89
N ASN A 145 -17.85 -9.27 -3.70
CA ASN A 145 -18.61 -10.49 -3.95
C ASN A 145 -19.90 -10.27 -4.79
N ASP A 146 -20.46 -9.05 -4.90
CA ASP A 146 -21.72 -8.78 -5.64
C ASP A 146 -21.51 -8.55 -7.15
N SER A 147 -20.72 -9.38 -7.83
CA SER A 147 -20.68 -9.36 -9.31
C SER A 147 -20.99 -10.73 -9.88
N GLN A 148 -22.28 -11.04 -10.02
CA GLN A 148 -22.71 -12.00 -11.05
C GLN A 148 -22.68 -11.28 -12.38
N VAL A 149 -21.53 -11.32 -13.05
CA VAL A 149 -21.47 -11.02 -14.47
C VAL A 149 -21.52 -12.36 -15.18
N ASP A 150 -22.63 -12.64 -15.87
CA ASP A 150 -22.70 -13.72 -16.84
C ASP A 150 -21.65 -13.43 -17.90
N THR A 151 -20.47 -14.03 -17.73
CA THR A 151 -19.35 -13.74 -18.59
C THR A 151 -19.55 -14.60 -19.82
N ILE A 152 -20.04 -14.00 -20.91
CA ILE A 152 -20.05 -14.62 -22.23
C ILE A 152 -18.58 -14.65 -22.69
N ILE A 153 -17.83 -15.64 -22.20
CA ILE A 153 -16.50 -15.97 -22.68
C ILE A 153 -16.73 -16.81 -23.92
N ASP A 154 -16.25 -16.34 -25.07
CA ASP A 154 -16.33 -17.07 -26.33
C ASP A 154 -15.73 -18.48 -26.14
N GLU A 155 -16.57 -19.51 -26.31
CA GLU A 155 -16.28 -20.92 -26.07
C GLU A 155 -15.39 -21.48 -27.18
N ASN A 156 -14.16 -20.96 -27.30
CA ASN A 156 -13.12 -21.60 -28.10
C ASN A 156 -12.00 -22.10 -27.16
N PRO A 157 -12.21 -23.23 -26.44
CA PRO A 157 -11.33 -23.67 -25.36
C PRO A 157 -10.17 -24.54 -25.87
N HIS A 158 -9.98 -24.68 -27.18
CA HIS A 158 -8.95 -25.55 -27.76
C HIS A 158 -7.65 -24.82 -28.09
N GLN A 159 -7.20 -23.90 -27.23
CA GLN A 159 -5.80 -23.50 -27.25
C GLN A 159 -5.03 -24.40 -26.29
N GLU A 160 -4.09 -25.19 -26.83
CA GLU A 160 -3.20 -26.02 -26.03
C GLU A 160 -2.51 -25.16 -24.96
N ARG A 161 -2.69 -25.55 -23.69
CA ARG A 161 -2.02 -24.89 -22.58
C ARG A 161 -0.51 -24.91 -22.83
N ASN A 162 0.14 -23.76 -22.66
CA ASN A 162 1.60 -23.70 -22.77
C ASN A 162 2.24 -24.44 -21.58
N VAL A 163 2.58 -25.72 -21.77
CA VAL A 163 3.20 -26.60 -20.75
C VAL A 163 4.74 -26.63 -20.86
N ASN A 164 5.34 -25.66 -21.56
CA ASN A 164 6.79 -25.61 -21.72
C ASN A 164 7.54 -25.53 -20.39
N TYR A 165 8.81 -25.95 -20.44
CA TYR A 165 9.67 -25.99 -19.26
C TYR A 165 9.84 -24.61 -18.64
N THR A 166 9.34 -24.45 -17.41
CA THR A 166 9.58 -23.25 -16.61
C THR A 166 10.89 -23.36 -15.85
N ARG A 167 11.83 -22.42 -16.11
CA ARG A 167 13.11 -22.34 -15.40
C ARG A 167 12.91 -22.09 -13.90
N ASN A 168 13.71 -22.74 -13.06
CA ASN A 168 13.76 -22.46 -11.62
C ASN A 168 14.14 -21.01 -11.32
N ILE A 169 13.70 -20.52 -10.16
CA ILE A 169 14.03 -19.18 -9.64
C ILE A 169 15.44 -19.19 -9.09
N GLY A 170 16.26 -18.26 -9.59
CA GLY A 170 17.64 -18.08 -9.17
C GLY A 170 17.77 -17.13 -7.99
N ILE A 171 18.84 -17.27 -7.21
CA ILE A 171 19.14 -16.38 -6.06
C ILE A 171 19.25 -14.92 -6.51
N VAL A 172 19.84 -14.66 -7.68
CA VAL A 172 20.00 -13.32 -8.26
C VAL A 172 18.64 -12.64 -8.47
N GLU A 173 17.65 -13.38 -8.98
CA GLU A 173 16.29 -12.89 -9.21
C GLU A 173 15.61 -12.50 -7.89
N VAL A 174 15.77 -13.31 -6.85
CA VAL A 174 15.26 -13.01 -5.50
C VAL A 174 15.96 -11.77 -4.92
N LYS A 175 17.27 -11.66 -5.10
CA LYS A 175 18.08 -10.54 -4.61
C LYS A 175 17.67 -9.22 -5.28
N GLU A 176 17.44 -9.22 -6.58
CA GLU A 176 16.94 -8.05 -7.32
C GLU A 176 15.53 -7.64 -6.89
N ALA A 177 14.63 -8.60 -6.71
CA ALA A 177 13.28 -8.33 -6.22
C ALA A 177 13.31 -7.75 -4.80
N LEU A 178 14.15 -8.30 -3.91
CA LEU A 178 14.30 -7.84 -2.52
C LEU A 178 14.88 -6.43 -2.43
N LYS A 179 15.85 -6.08 -3.29
CA LYS A 179 16.41 -4.71 -3.37
C LYS A 179 15.32 -3.67 -3.68
N ARG A 180 14.37 -4.00 -4.55
CA ARG A 180 13.25 -3.11 -4.93
C ARG A 180 12.18 -2.94 -3.84
N MET A 181 12.20 -3.76 -2.78
CA MET A 181 11.25 -3.63 -1.68
C MET A 181 11.63 -2.47 -0.75
N LYS A 182 10.66 -1.62 -0.43
CA LYS A 182 10.86 -0.45 0.44
C LYS A 182 10.77 -0.85 1.92
N ILE A 183 11.65 -0.27 2.74
CA ILE A 183 11.71 -0.42 4.20
C ILE A 183 10.68 0.53 4.84
N GLY A 184 10.21 0.22 6.07
CA GLY A 184 9.28 1.03 6.84
C GLY A 184 7.84 0.95 6.35
N LYS A 185 7.45 -0.20 5.78
CA LYS A 185 6.08 -0.45 5.32
C LYS A 185 5.28 -1.19 6.38
N ALA A 186 3.98 -0.88 6.45
CA ALA A 186 3.05 -1.56 7.35
C ALA A 186 2.98 -3.05 7.00
N CYS A 187 3.21 -3.90 8.00
CA CYS A 187 3.24 -5.34 7.83
C CYS A 187 1.83 -5.92 7.62
N GLY A 188 1.76 -7.10 7.00
CA GLY A 188 0.54 -7.88 6.87
C GLY A 188 0.21 -8.69 8.14
N PRO A 189 -0.79 -9.58 8.07
CA PRO A 189 -1.22 -10.41 9.21
C PRO A 189 -0.17 -11.40 9.72
N ASP A 190 0.86 -11.68 8.91
CA ASP A 190 1.96 -12.57 9.29
C ASP A 190 2.98 -11.91 10.23
N GLU A 191 2.92 -10.58 10.39
CA GLU A 191 3.79 -9.78 11.25
C GLU A 191 5.29 -9.93 10.93
N ILE A 192 5.63 -10.33 9.71
CA ILE A 192 7.01 -10.42 9.22
C ILE A 192 7.33 -9.21 8.32
N PRO A 193 8.08 -8.21 8.82
CA PRO A 193 8.49 -7.07 8.01
C PRO A 193 9.58 -7.48 7.00
N ILE A 194 9.74 -6.70 5.92
CA ILE A 194 10.66 -7.08 4.82
C ILE A 194 12.12 -6.96 5.26
N GLU A 195 12.35 -6.15 6.28
CA GLU A 195 13.59 -5.90 7.00
C GLU A 195 14.21 -7.19 7.51
N VAL A 196 13.40 -8.16 7.97
CA VAL A 196 13.90 -9.48 8.41
C VAL A 196 14.68 -10.13 7.28
N TRP A 197 14.10 -10.18 6.08
CA TRP A 197 14.73 -10.80 4.91
C TRP A 197 15.97 -10.02 4.43
N LYS A 198 15.98 -8.70 4.60
CA LYS A 198 17.15 -7.86 4.29
C LYS A 198 18.29 -8.07 5.29
N CYS A 199 17.98 -8.24 6.58
CA CYS A 199 18.96 -8.48 7.64
C CYS A 199 19.55 -9.88 7.60
N LEU A 200 18.77 -10.89 7.19
CA LEU A 200 19.25 -12.28 7.07
C LEU A 200 20.26 -12.50 5.93
N GLY A 201 20.47 -11.52 5.05
CA GLY A 201 21.48 -11.57 4.00
C GLY A 201 21.37 -12.81 3.08
N GLU A 202 22.50 -13.42 2.75
CA GLU A 202 22.59 -14.56 1.82
C GLU A 202 21.88 -15.83 2.34
N ILE A 203 21.82 -16.03 3.66
CA ILE A 203 21.09 -17.15 4.27
C ILE A 203 19.59 -17.01 4.00
N GLY A 204 19.06 -15.80 4.22
CA GLY A 204 17.67 -15.46 3.92
C GLY A 204 17.34 -15.62 2.43
N LEU A 205 18.22 -15.14 1.55
CA LEU A 205 18.06 -15.29 0.09
C LEU A 205 18.03 -16.74 -0.36
N THR A 206 18.95 -17.57 0.15
CA THR A 206 19.01 -19.00 -0.16
C THR A 206 17.74 -19.72 0.27
N TRP A 207 17.25 -19.41 1.48
CA TRP A 207 16.02 -19.99 2.00
C TRP A 207 14.78 -19.55 1.21
N LEU A 208 14.65 -18.25 0.91
CA LEU A 208 13.56 -17.71 0.09
C LEU A 208 13.55 -18.34 -1.30
N THR A 209 14.72 -18.51 -1.91
CA THR A 209 14.86 -19.17 -3.22
C THR A 209 14.36 -20.61 -3.18
N LYS A 210 14.69 -21.36 -2.12
CA LYS A 210 14.17 -22.73 -1.92
C LYS A 210 12.64 -22.73 -1.74
N LEU A 211 12.11 -21.80 -0.93
CA LEU A 211 10.67 -21.66 -0.73
C LEU A 211 9.94 -21.36 -2.04
N PHE A 212 10.41 -20.38 -2.79
CA PHE A 212 9.80 -19.94 -4.05
C PHE A 212 9.84 -21.02 -5.13
N ASN A 213 10.93 -21.78 -5.24
CA ASN A 213 10.98 -22.94 -6.14
C ASN A 213 10.03 -24.06 -5.70
N LYS A 214 9.86 -24.27 -4.38
CA LYS A 214 8.88 -25.24 -3.86
C LYS A 214 7.45 -24.82 -4.18
N ILE A 215 7.12 -23.54 -4.04
CA ILE A 215 5.82 -22.98 -4.42
C ILE A 215 5.61 -23.16 -5.93
N LEU A 216 6.59 -22.80 -6.75
CA LEU A 216 6.49 -22.94 -8.22
C LEU A 216 6.29 -24.40 -8.66
N LYS A 217 6.94 -25.36 -7.99
CA LYS A 217 6.80 -26.79 -8.30
C LYS A 217 5.46 -27.36 -7.84
N SER A 218 5.03 -27.01 -6.62
CA SER A 218 3.78 -27.51 -6.03
C SER A 218 2.54 -26.76 -6.50
N LYS A 219 2.71 -25.56 -7.07
CA LYS A 219 1.65 -24.60 -7.43
C LYS A 219 0.78 -24.21 -6.22
N ARG A 220 1.33 -24.32 -5.01
CA ARG A 220 0.64 -24.05 -3.74
C ARG A 220 1.46 -23.12 -2.86
N MET A 221 0.86 -22.01 -2.45
CA MET A 221 1.44 -21.06 -1.52
C MET A 221 1.07 -21.38 -0.06
N PRO A 222 1.81 -20.85 0.93
CA PRO A 222 1.47 -21.00 2.33
C PRO A 222 0.07 -20.44 2.66
N MET A 223 -0.70 -21.18 3.48
CA MET A 223 -2.06 -20.75 3.89
C MET A 223 -2.06 -19.40 4.62
N ASP A 224 -1.01 -19.08 5.39
CA ASP A 224 -0.87 -17.77 6.05
C ASP A 224 -0.95 -16.59 5.07
N TRP A 225 -0.52 -16.79 3.81
CA TRP A 225 -0.53 -15.73 2.79
C TRP A 225 -1.93 -15.47 2.23
N ARG A 226 -2.88 -16.39 2.42
CA ARG A 226 -4.29 -16.21 2.03
C ARG A 226 -5.04 -15.24 2.93
N ARG A 227 -4.45 -14.80 4.05
CA ARG A 227 -5.05 -13.81 4.96
C ARG A 227 -4.54 -12.41 4.66
N SER A 228 -5.44 -11.44 4.64
CA SER A 228 -5.10 -10.02 4.50
C SER A 228 -5.88 -9.13 5.45
N THR A 229 -5.34 -7.94 5.72
CA THR A 229 -6.03 -6.91 6.51
C THR A 229 -6.26 -5.68 5.64
N LEU A 230 -7.52 -5.32 5.42
CA LEU A 230 -7.93 -4.15 4.68
C LEU A 230 -7.97 -2.94 5.60
N VAL A 231 -7.33 -1.85 5.19
CA VAL A 231 -7.36 -0.56 5.88
C VAL A 231 -8.09 0.45 4.99
N PRO A 232 -9.24 0.99 5.42
CA PRO A 232 -9.95 2.03 4.67
C PRO A 232 -9.20 3.36 4.79
N ILE A 233 -8.86 3.96 3.65
CA ILE A 233 -8.20 5.27 3.56
C ILE A 233 -9.11 6.25 2.83
N PHE A 234 -9.41 7.37 3.46
CA PHE A 234 -10.26 8.40 2.87
C PHE A 234 -9.63 9.00 1.61
N LYS A 235 -10.40 9.15 0.53
CA LYS A 235 -9.94 9.70 -0.76
C LYS A 235 -9.74 11.22 -0.75
N ASN A 236 -9.86 11.88 0.40
CA ASN A 236 -9.82 13.34 0.57
C ASN A 236 -10.84 14.08 -0.32
N LYS A 237 -11.96 13.42 -0.63
CA LYS A 237 -13.05 13.93 -1.46
C LYS A 237 -14.39 13.35 -0.98
N GLY A 238 -15.42 14.19 -0.94
CA GLY A 238 -16.78 13.80 -0.54
C GLY A 238 -17.00 13.77 0.97
N ASP A 239 -18.12 13.16 1.39
CA ASP A 239 -18.47 12.97 2.79
C ASP A 239 -17.57 11.92 3.47
N ILE A 240 -16.96 12.29 4.59
CA ILE A 240 -16.12 11.43 5.43
C ILE A 240 -16.94 10.30 6.07
N GLN A 241 -18.25 10.49 6.26
CA GLN A 241 -19.10 9.47 6.86
C GLN A 241 -19.55 8.41 5.86
N SER A 242 -19.30 8.59 4.56
CA SER A 242 -19.69 7.63 3.53
C SER A 242 -18.58 6.63 3.21
N CYS A 243 -18.88 5.33 3.28
CA CYS A 243 -17.94 4.25 2.95
C CYS A 243 -17.41 4.30 1.50
N SER A 244 -18.19 4.83 0.55
CA SER A 244 -17.81 4.88 -0.87
C SER A 244 -16.61 5.81 -1.15
N ASN A 245 -16.41 6.79 -0.28
CA ASN A 245 -15.31 7.76 -0.35
C ASN A 245 -13.99 7.22 0.23
N TYR A 246 -13.96 5.94 0.63
CA TYR A 246 -12.75 5.28 1.11
C TYR A 246 -12.17 4.34 0.06
N ARG A 247 -10.86 4.16 0.13
CA ARG A 247 -10.08 3.20 -0.63
C ARG A 247 -9.62 2.09 0.32
N GLY A 248 -9.97 0.85 0.02
CA GLY A 248 -9.59 -0.30 0.84
C GLY A 248 -8.21 -0.83 0.49
N ILE A 249 -7.17 -0.38 1.19
CA ILE A 249 -5.80 -0.88 0.96
C ILE A 249 -5.59 -2.20 1.70
N LYS A 250 -5.27 -3.27 0.96
CA LYS A 250 -4.96 -4.58 1.53
C LYS A 250 -3.50 -4.65 2.00
N LEU A 251 -3.33 -4.87 3.30
CA LEU A 251 -2.08 -5.27 3.92
C LEU A 251 -1.96 -6.79 3.80
N MET A 252 -0.94 -7.24 3.08
CA MET A 252 -0.64 -8.65 2.82
C MET A 252 0.79 -8.93 3.26
N SER A 253 1.13 -10.21 3.41
CA SER A 253 2.49 -10.65 3.74
C SER A 253 3.52 -9.98 2.84
N HIS A 254 4.59 -9.44 3.44
CA HIS A 254 5.69 -8.88 2.68
C HIS A 254 6.42 -9.95 1.86
N THR A 255 6.47 -11.18 2.35
CA THR A 255 7.06 -12.31 1.61
C THR A 255 6.21 -12.72 0.43
N MET A 256 4.87 -12.70 0.56
CA MET A 256 3.96 -12.87 -0.58
C MET A 256 4.19 -11.78 -1.63
N LYS A 257 4.32 -10.50 -1.22
CA LYS A 257 4.60 -9.40 -2.17
C LYS A 257 5.95 -9.55 -2.88
N LEU A 258 6.94 -10.14 -2.21
CA LEU A 258 8.23 -10.47 -2.83
C LEU A 258 8.06 -11.57 -3.88
N TRP A 259 7.28 -12.60 -3.58
CA TRP A 259 6.90 -13.66 -4.52
C TRP A 259 6.15 -13.11 -5.75
N GLU A 260 5.11 -12.30 -5.53
CA GLU A 260 4.34 -11.62 -6.58
C GLU A 260 5.24 -10.82 -7.53
N ARG A 261 6.25 -10.13 -6.99
CA ARG A 261 7.19 -9.33 -7.78
C ARG A 261 8.12 -10.16 -8.66
N ILE A 262 8.47 -11.36 -8.22
CA ILE A 262 9.25 -12.31 -9.03
C ILE A 262 8.39 -12.80 -10.20
N ILE A 263 7.13 -13.17 -9.92
CA ILE A 263 6.18 -13.58 -10.97
C ILE A 263 5.89 -12.43 -11.95
N ASP A 264 5.67 -11.21 -11.48
CA ASP A 264 5.49 -10.01 -12.32
C ASP A 264 6.67 -9.82 -13.29
N ASN A 265 7.91 -9.88 -12.81
CA ASN A 265 9.10 -9.75 -13.65
C ASN A 265 9.19 -10.86 -14.73
N ARG A 266 8.73 -12.07 -14.42
CA ARG A 266 8.72 -13.19 -15.37
C ARG A 266 7.61 -13.05 -16.40
N LEU A 267 6.40 -12.73 -15.97
CA LEU A 267 5.27 -12.48 -16.88
C LEU A 267 5.59 -11.38 -17.88
N ARG A 268 6.20 -10.28 -17.43
CA ARG A 268 6.64 -9.18 -18.30
C ARG A 268 7.63 -9.58 -19.39
N ARG A 269 8.35 -10.70 -19.24
CA ARG A 269 9.26 -11.23 -20.26
C ARG A 269 8.56 -12.16 -21.26
N GLU A 270 7.39 -12.68 -20.89
CA GLU A 270 6.64 -13.65 -21.70
C GLU A 270 5.48 -13.01 -22.44
N THR A 271 4.94 -11.90 -21.93
CA THR A 271 3.78 -11.22 -22.52
C THR A 271 4.16 -9.87 -23.11
N THR A 272 3.60 -9.58 -24.29
CA THR A 272 3.66 -8.27 -24.94
C THR A 272 2.38 -7.49 -24.66
N ILE A 273 2.55 -6.19 -24.46
CA ILE A 273 1.47 -5.21 -24.24
C ILE A 273 1.58 -4.17 -25.34
N SER A 274 0.42 -3.65 -25.76
CA SER A 274 0.33 -2.62 -26.78
C SER A 274 1.07 -1.34 -26.43
N GLU A 275 1.55 -0.66 -27.47
CA GLU A 275 2.18 0.64 -27.34
C GLU A 275 1.21 1.76 -26.96
N ASN A 276 -0.09 1.50 -26.94
CA ASN A 276 -1.09 2.48 -26.50
C ASN A 276 -1.31 2.49 -24.98
N GLN A 277 -0.65 1.59 -24.24
CA GLN A 277 -0.76 1.48 -22.78
C GLN A 277 0.34 2.25 -22.05
N PHE A 278 -0.03 3.32 -21.35
CA PHE A 278 0.90 4.13 -20.58
C PHE A 278 0.84 3.84 -19.07
N GLY A 279 -0.24 3.22 -18.59
CA GLY A 279 -0.42 2.86 -17.18
C GLY A 279 0.51 1.73 -16.74
N PHE A 280 1.26 1.93 -15.65
CA PHE A 280 2.12 0.92 -15.00
C PHE A 280 3.19 0.28 -15.92
N MET A 281 3.58 0.97 -17.00
CA MET A 281 4.62 0.52 -17.92
C MET A 281 5.96 1.20 -17.65
N PRO A 282 7.09 0.46 -17.67
CA PRO A 282 8.41 1.05 -17.47
C PRO A 282 8.74 2.00 -18.62
N GLY A 283 9.31 3.16 -18.29
CA GLY A 283 9.71 4.15 -19.31
C GLY A 283 8.55 4.92 -19.93
N ARG A 284 7.32 4.79 -19.41
CA ARG A 284 6.15 5.55 -19.87
C ARG A 284 5.62 6.45 -18.77
N SER A 285 5.19 7.64 -19.15
CA SER A 285 4.65 8.61 -18.19
C SER A 285 3.34 9.24 -18.65
N THR A 286 2.57 9.73 -17.67
CA THR A 286 1.38 10.55 -17.94
C THR A 286 1.72 11.85 -18.67
N MET A 287 2.98 12.31 -18.63
CA MET A 287 3.40 13.51 -19.35
C MET A 287 3.51 13.26 -20.86
N GLU A 288 4.05 12.11 -21.26
CA GLU A 288 4.14 11.71 -22.68
C GLU A 288 2.75 11.59 -23.30
N ALA A 289 1.85 10.96 -22.55
CA ALA A 289 0.44 10.86 -22.91
C ALA A 289 -0.22 12.21 -23.17
N ILE A 290 -0.10 13.14 -22.22
CA ILE A 290 -0.64 14.49 -22.33
C ILE A 290 0.01 15.20 -23.52
N PHE A 291 1.31 15.03 -23.73
CA PHE A 291 2.02 15.61 -24.86
C PHE A 291 1.48 15.10 -26.21
N LEU A 292 1.24 13.80 -26.35
CA LEU A 292 0.66 13.21 -27.56
C LEU A 292 -0.73 13.76 -27.86
N VAL A 293 -1.60 13.82 -26.85
CA VAL A 293 -2.96 14.40 -27.00
C VAL A 293 -2.89 15.88 -27.39
N ARG A 294 -1.99 16.66 -26.80
CA ARG A 294 -1.80 18.08 -27.16
C ARG A 294 -1.33 18.24 -28.59
N ARG A 295 -0.37 17.44 -29.04
CA ARG A 295 0.14 17.46 -30.41
C ARG A 295 -0.93 17.06 -31.43
N LEU A 296 -1.79 16.09 -31.08
CA LEU A 296 -2.94 15.71 -31.88
C LEU A 296 -3.92 16.89 -32.04
N LEU A 297 -4.25 17.55 -30.93
CA LEU A 297 -5.13 18.72 -30.91
C LEU A 297 -4.59 19.86 -31.79
N GLU A 298 -3.30 20.17 -31.70
CA GLU A 298 -2.64 21.20 -32.50
C GLU A 298 -2.73 20.89 -34.00
N LYS A 299 -2.40 19.66 -34.41
CA LYS A 299 -2.42 19.24 -35.82
C LYS A 299 -3.84 19.26 -36.43
N TYR A 300 -4.87 18.87 -35.68
CA TYR A 300 -6.26 18.93 -36.16
C TYR A 300 -6.74 20.38 -36.28
N ARG A 301 -6.36 21.23 -35.32
CA ARG A 301 -6.66 22.66 -35.34
C ARG A 301 -6.01 23.38 -36.52
N GLU A 302 -4.74 23.10 -36.82
CA GLU A 302 -4.02 23.64 -37.98
C GLU A 302 -4.71 23.28 -39.30
N ASN A 303 -5.20 22.04 -39.41
CA ASN A 303 -5.88 21.53 -40.60
C ASN A 303 -7.39 21.88 -40.64
N LYS A 304 -7.90 22.64 -39.67
CA LYS A 304 -9.33 22.99 -39.53
C LYS A 304 -10.26 21.77 -39.59
N LYS A 305 -9.83 20.66 -38.99
CA LYS A 305 -10.64 19.44 -38.87
C LYS A 305 -11.14 19.29 -37.45
N ASP A 306 -12.36 18.80 -37.31
CA ASP A 306 -12.92 18.46 -36.00
C ASP A 306 -12.24 17.22 -35.43
N LEU A 307 -11.93 17.28 -34.13
CA LEU A 307 -11.39 16.16 -33.35
C LEU A 307 -12.37 15.86 -32.22
N HIS A 308 -12.96 14.67 -32.25
CA HIS A 308 -13.81 14.18 -31.18
C HIS A 308 -13.01 13.24 -30.26
N MET A 309 -13.13 13.43 -28.95
CA MET A 309 -12.46 12.61 -27.93
C MET A 309 -13.49 12.11 -26.92
N VAL A 310 -13.40 10.83 -26.55
CA VAL A 310 -14.24 10.19 -25.54
C VAL A 310 -13.37 9.77 -24.37
N PHE A 311 -13.71 10.24 -23.17
CA PHE A 311 -13.02 9.85 -21.94
C PHE A 311 -13.86 8.82 -21.19
N VAL A 312 -13.31 7.63 -21.02
CA VAL A 312 -13.95 6.53 -20.28
C VAL A 312 -13.18 6.32 -18.97
N ASP A 313 -13.89 6.40 -17.84
CA ASP A 313 -13.34 6.09 -16.52
C ASP A 313 -14.06 4.86 -15.94
N LEU A 314 -13.28 3.90 -15.46
CA LEU A 314 -13.81 2.64 -14.92
C LEU A 314 -13.95 2.75 -13.40
N GLU A 315 -15.19 2.72 -12.92
CA GLU A 315 -15.45 2.80 -11.48
C GLU A 315 -14.94 1.54 -10.76
N LYS A 316 -14.04 1.73 -9.78
CA LYS A 316 -13.49 0.65 -8.93
C LYS A 316 -12.95 -0.54 -9.74
N ALA A 317 -12.29 -0.26 -10.85
CA ALA A 317 -11.87 -1.25 -11.83
C ALA A 317 -11.10 -2.45 -11.25
N TYR A 318 -10.20 -2.22 -10.29
CA TYR A 318 -9.47 -3.31 -9.62
C TYR A 318 -10.37 -4.26 -8.83
N ASP A 319 -11.40 -3.71 -8.18
CA ASP A 319 -12.22 -4.46 -7.22
C ASP A 319 -13.28 -5.32 -7.94
N ARG A 320 -13.55 -5.03 -9.23
CA ARG A 320 -14.62 -5.65 -10.02
C ARG A 320 -14.15 -6.58 -11.15
N VAL A 321 -12.85 -6.81 -11.32
CA VAL A 321 -12.35 -7.71 -12.38
C VAL A 321 -12.81 -9.16 -12.09
N PRO A 322 -13.59 -9.80 -12.97
CA PRO A 322 -13.94 -11.20 -12.82
C PRO A 322 -12.70 -12.08 -12.99
N ARG A 323 -12.57 -13.10 -12.14
CA ARG A 323 -11.39 -13.99 -12.16
C ARG A 323 -11.34 -14.84 -13.42
N ASP A 324 -12.49 -15.27 -13.94
CA ASP A 324 -12.55 -16.09 -15.16
C ASP A 324 -12.05 -15.34 -16.39
N VAL A 325 -12.38 -14.05 -16.51
CA VAL A 325 -11.81 -13.16 -17.53
C VAL A 325 -10.30 -13.09 -17.38
N LEU A 326 -9.77 -12.94 -16.15
CA LEU A 326 -8.33 -12.91 -15.92
C LEU A 326 -7.64 -14.20 -16.37
N TRP A 327 -8.22 -15.37 -16.07
CA TRP A 327 -7.66 -16.65 -16.49
C TRP A 327 -7.66 -16.79 -18.01
N TRP A 328 -8.77 -16.45 -18.65
CA TRP A 328 -8.92 -16.46 -20.09
C TRP A 328 -7.89 -15.55 -20.78
N VAL A 329 -7.68 -14.33 -20.27
CA VAL A 329 -6.67 -13.40 -20.82
C VAL A 329 -5.26 -13.98 -20.71
N LEU A 330 -4.90 -14.56 -19.57
CA LEU A 330 -3.56 -15.14 -19.38
C LEU A 330 -3.31 -16.33 -20.33
N GLU A 331 -4.34 -17.15 -20.56
CA GLU A 331 -4.27 -18.26 -21.53
C GLU A 331 -4.11 -17.72 -22.97
N ARG A 332 -4.89 -16.71 -23.37
CA ARG A 332 -4.77 -16.07 -24.70
C ARG A 332 -3.43 -15.40 -24.95
N LYS A 333 -2.83 -14.80 -23.91
CA LYS A 333 -1.48 -14.23 -23.95
C LYS A 333 -0.37 -15.30 -23.93
N ARG A 334 -0.71 -16.59 -24.02
CA ARG A 334 0.19 -17.75 -24.06
C ARG A 334 1.13 -17.86 -22.85
N VAL A 335 0.69 -17.35 -21.70
CA VAL A 335 1.42 -17.48 -20.44
C VAL A 335 1.54 -18.96 -20.08
N HIS A 336 2.71 -19.37 -19.56
CA HIS A 336 2.89 -20.76 -19.15
C HIS A 336 1.86 -21.18 -18.10
N ALA A 337 1.28 -22.37 -18.28
CA ALA A 337 0.25 -22.91 -17.41
C ALA A 337 0.67 -22.97 -15.94
N ARG A 338 1.97 -23.19 -15.66
CA ARG A 338 2.51 -23.20 -14.30
C ARG A 338 2.37 -21.84 -13.60
N TYR A 339 2.55 -20.73 -14.31
CA TYR A 339 2.32 -19.40 -13.74
C TYR A 339 0.83 -19.14 -13.55
N ILE A 340 -0.01 -19.50 -14.53
CA ILE A 340 -1.46 -19.38 -14.41
C ILE A 340 -1.97 -20.12 -13.18
N ASP A 341 -1.57 -21.37 -12.97
CA ASP A 341 -1.97 -22.17 -11.82
C ASP A 341 -1.49 -21.55 -10.50
N THR A 342 -0.26 -21.02 -10.48
CA THR A 342 0.25 -20.41 -9.25
C THR A 342 -0.42 -19.07 -8.96
N ILE A 343 -0.81 -18.31 -9.98
CA ILE A 343 -1.60 -17.07 -9.82
C ILE A 343 -3.02 -17.43 -9.37
N LYS A 344 -3.66 -18.45 -9.96
CA LYS A 344 -4.96 -18.97 -9.50
C LYS A 344 -4.92 -19.30 -8.01
N ASP A 345 -3.87 -20.00 -7.56
CA ASP A 345 -3.69 -20.32 -6.14
C ASP A 345 -3.50 -19.07 -5.25
N MET A 346 -2.96 -17.95 -5.78
CA MET A 346 -2.87 -16.69 -5.03
C MET A 346 -4.23 -16.07 -4.71
N TYR A 347 -5.23 -16.29 -5.56
CA TYR A 347 -6.58 -15.73 -5.41
C TYR A 347 -7.57 -16.71 -4.77
N ASP A 348 -7.27 -18.00 -4.85
CA ASP A 348 -8.08 -19.07 -4.26
C ASP A 348 -8.13 -18.98 -2.73
N GLY A 349 -9.33 -19.15 -2.15
CA GLY A 349 -9.57 -19.16 -0.70
C GLY A 349 -9.00 -17.98 0.07
N VAL A 350 -8.87 -16.81 -0.54
CA VAL A 350 -8.38 -15.59 0.13
C VAL A 350 -9.45 -15.02 1.04
N VAL A 351 -9.06 -14.72 2.26
CA VAL A 351 -9.91 -14.07 3.27
C VAL A 351 -9.32 -12.74 3.69
N THR A 352 -10.19 -11.78 4.02
CA THR A 352 -9.79 -10.47 4.51
C THR A 352 -10.57 -10.10 5.76
N SER A 353 -9.91 -9.38 6.66
CA SER A 353 -10.54 -8.64 7.76
C SER A 353 -10.35 -7.15 7.53
N ILE A 354 -11.21 -6.31 8.10
CA ILE A 354 -11.07 -4.85 8.00
C ILE A 354 -10.56 -4.31 9.33
N LYS A 355 -9.50 -3.52 9.29
CA LYS A 355 -8.98 -2.82 10.46
C LYS A 355 -9.74 -1.53 10.68
N THR A 356 -10.58 -1.52 11.70
CA THR A 356 -11.28 -0.32 12.19
C THR A 356 -10.58 0.25 13.42
N PHE A 357 -11.04 1.40 13.92
CA PHE A 357 -10.55 1.98 15.17
C PHE A 357 -10.76 1.05 16.37
N GLY A 358 -11.94 0.42 16.47
CA GLY A 358 -12.29 -0.52 17.54
C GLY A 358 -11.66 -1.92 17.37
N GLY A 359 -10.72 -2.09 16.43
CA GLY A 359 -10.08 -3.38 16.13
C GLY A 359 -10.48 -3.97 14.78
N ALA A 360 -10.04 -5.21 14.53
CA ALA A 360 -10.35 -5.92 13.29
C ALA A 360 -11.79 -6.45 13.29
N THR A 361 -12.43 -6.49 12.12
CA THR A 361 -13.70 -7.21 11.90
C THR A 361 -13.46 -8.71 11.83
N LYS A 362 -14.54 -9.49 11.83
CA LYS A 362 -14.50 -10.89 11.40
C LYS A 362 -13.99 -10.98 9.96
N GLU A 363 -13.31 -12.09 9.65
CA GLU A 363 -12.82 -12.40 8.31
C GLU A 363 -13.99 -12.75 7.39
N PHE A 364 -13.90 -12.36 6.12
CA PHE A 364 -14.83 -12.73 5.06
C PHE A 364 -14.07 -13.10 3.78
N PRO A 365 -14.62 -14.00 2.95
CA PRO A 365 -13.98 -14.43 1.71
C PRO A 365 -14.02 -13.33 0.64
N ILE A 366 -13.01 -13.33 -0.22
CA ILE A 366 -12.98 -12.48 -1.43
C ILE A 366 -13.09 -13.40 -2.64
N THR A 367 -14.13 -13.19 -3.46
CA THR A 367 -14.36 -13.99 -4.67
C THR A 367 -14.05 -13.24 -5.97
N ILE A 368 -14.11 -11.90 -5.97
CA ILE A 368 -13.93 -11.07 -7.16
C ILE A 368 -12.81 -10.04 -6.97
N GLY A 369 -12.26 -9.57 -8.08
CA GLY A 369 -11.31 -8.48 -8.12
C GLY A 369 -9.88 -8.89 -7.82
N LEU A 370 -8.99 -7.93 -8.05
CA LEU A 370 -7.57 -8.03 -7.83
C LEU A 370 -7.20 -7.53 -6.43
N HIS A 371 -6.07 -7.97 -5.89
CA HIS A 371 -5.61 -7.51 -4.58
C HIS A 371 -5.08 -6.07 -4.66
N GLN A 372 -5.84 -5.09 -4.15
CA GLN A 372 -5.41 -3.70 -4.08
C GLN A 372 -4.28 -3.53 -3.04
N GLY A 373 -3.04 -3.43 -3.50
CA GLY A 373 -1.83 -3.41 -2.65
C GLY A 373 -0.84 -4.55 -2.92
N SER A 374 -1.20 -5.45 -3.84
CA SER A 374 -0.32 -6.45 -4.46
C SER A 374 0.72 -5.81 -5.37
N ALA A 375 1.87 -6.48 -5.48
CA ALA A 375 2.89 -6.12 -6.46
C ALA A 375 2.53 -6.59 -7.88
N LEU A 376 1.69 -7.62 -8.01
CA LEU A 376 1.35 -8.27 -9.29
C LEU A 376 0.04 -7.73 -9.89
N SER A 377 -0.95 -7.37 -9.05
CA SER A 377 -2.26 -6.89 -9.51
C SER A 377 -2.22 -5.79 -10.57
N PRO A 378 -1.36 -4.75 -10.49
CA PRO A 378 -1.33 -3.71 -11.52
C PRO A 378 -1.04 -4.27 -12.92
N TYR A 379 -0.11 -5.24 -13.02
CA TYR A 379 0.23 -5.82 -14.31
C TYR A 379 -0.84 -6.75 -14.85
N LEU A 380 -1.47 -7.54 -13.97
CA LEU A 380 -2.62 -8.38 -14.35
C LEU A 380 -3.77 -7.53 -14.89
N PHE A 381 -4.05 -6.39 -14.24
CA PHE A 381 -5.05 -5.45 -14.72
C PHE A 381 -4.68 -4.89 -16.10
N THR A 382 -3.41 -4.52 -16.29
CA THR A 382 -2.91 -4.05 -17.58
C THR A 382 -3.12 -5.09 -18.69
N LEU A 383 -2.82 -6.37 -18.43
CA LEU A 383 -3.03 -7.45 -19.39
C LEU A 383 -4.51 -7.61 -19.76
N VAL A 384 -5.40 -7.53 -18.77
CA VAL A 384 -6.86 -7.62 -19.00
C VAL A 384 -7.34 -6.49 -19.89
N ILE A 385 -7.00 -5.24 -19.57
CA ILE A 385 -7.44 -4.09 -20.38
C ILE A 385 -6.81 -4.14 -21.77
N ASP A 386 -5.56 -4.54 -21.90
CA ASP A 386 -4.87 -4.67 -23.19
C ASP A 386 -5.58 -5.66 -24.11
N GLU A 387 -5.98 -6.84 -23.60
CA GLU A 387 -6.71 -7.81 -24.40
C GLU A 387 -8.14 -7.37 -24.74
N LEU A 388 -8.86 -6.77 -23.77
CA LEU A 388 -10.22 -6.28 -23.99
C LEU A 388 -10.28 -5.13 -25.00
N THR A 389 -9.22 -4.34 -25.10
CA THR A 389 -9.16 -3.18 -26.01
C THR A 389 -8.44 -3.48 -27.32
N ARG A 390 -7.98 -4.72 -27.55
CA ARG A 390 -7.21 -5.11 -28.74
C ARG A 390 -7.85 -4.65 -30.06
N HIS A 391 -9.16 -4.81 -30.19
CA HIS A 391 -9.92 -4.46 -31.40
C HIS A 391 -10.01 -2.95 -31.67
N ILE A 392 -9.81 -2.10 -30.66
CA ILE A 392 -9.88 -0.63 -30.76
C ILE A 392 -8.49 0.02 -30.67
N GLN A 393 -7.42 -0.79 -30.65
CA GLN A 393 -6.05 -0.28 -30.59
C GLN A 393 -5.41 -0.12 -31.97
N GLU A 394 -5.87 -0.87 -32.98
CA GLU A 394 -5.27 -0.91 -34.32
C GLU A 394 -5.98 0.02 -35.32
N ASP A 395 -7.31 0.12 -35.27
CA ASP A 395 -8.12 0.94 -36.19
C ASP A 395 -8.75 2.16 -35.51
N ILE A 396 -9.24 3.12 -36.31
CA ILE A 396 -10.05 4.24 -35.80
C ILE A 396 -11.35 3.65 -35.20
N PRO A 397 -11.70 4.01 -33.95
CA PRO A 397 -11.10 5.03 -33.10
C PRO A 397 -9.80 4.59 -32.39
N TRP A 398 -8.75 5.41 -32.49
CA TRP A 398 -7.48 5.19 -31.78
C TRP A 398 -7.65 5.35 -30.25
N CYS A 399 -7.15 4.39 -29.49
CA CYS A 399 -7.28 4.36 -28.03
C CYS A 399 -5.96 4.70 -27.32
N MET A 400 -6.02 5.44 -26.20
CA MET A 400 -4.91 5.63 -25.27
C MET A 400 -5.34 5.21 -23.86
N LEU A 401 -4.53 4.38 -23.20
CA LEU A 401 -4.89 3.80 -21.91
C LEU A 401 -4.02 4.36 -20.77
N PHE A 402 -4.69 4.75 -19.68
CA PHE A 402 -4.08 5.30 -18.48
C PHE A 402 -4.64 4.66 -17.22
N ALA A 403 -3.77 4.47 -16.24
CA ALA A 403 -4.18 4.08 -14.90
C ALA A 403 -3.26 4.73 -13.86
N ARG A 404 -3.82 5.06 -12.69
CA ARG A 404 -3.16 5.81 -11.62
C ARG A 404 -3.07 5.03 -10.31
#